data_AF-A0A372JLQ0-F1
#
_entry.id   AF-A0A372JLQ0-F1
#
_cell.length_a   1.000
_cell.length_b   1.000
_cell.length_c   1.000
_cell.angle_alpha   90.00
_cell.angle_beta   90.00
_cell.angle_gamma   90.00
#
_symmetry.space_group_name_H-M   'P 1'
#
loop_
_entity.id
_entity.type
_entity.pdbx_description
1 polymer ?
#
loop_
_entity_poly.entity_id
_entity_poly.type
_entity_poly.pdbx_seq_one_letter_code
_entity_poly.pdbx_strand_id
1 'polypeptide(L)'
;MRHPTSNRFEDLYAENRARVLGYALRRTEDPQDAADVVAETFLVAWRRLDDVPPGDEARLWLYGVARRVLAGQRRGERRRTALGARLRSELA
;
A
#
# COMPACT_ATOMS: atom_id res chain seq x y z
N MET A 1 22.67 19.19 1.37
CA MET A 1 22.17 19.18 2.77
C MET A 1 20.89 18.37 2.77
N ARG A 2 20.87 17.16 3.37
CA ARG A 2 19.67 16.29 3.38
C ARG A 2 18.69 16.86 4.41
N HIS A 3 17.41 17.05 4.07
CA HIS A 3 16.41 17.59 5.00
C HIS A 3 16.09 16.57 6.10
N PRO A 4 15.83 16.99 7.35
CA PRO A 4 15.58 16.09 8.48
C PRO A 4 14.37 15.14 8.26
N THR A 5 13.37 15.57 7.51
CA THR A 5 12.23 14.73 7.07
C THR A 5 12.65 13.63 6.10
N SER A 6 13.61 13.88 5.20
CA SER A 6 14.15 12.87 4.30
C SER A 6 14.86 11.75 5.07
N ASN A 7 15.64 12.09 6.10
CA ASN A 7 16.36 11.07 6.88
C ASN A 7 15.40 10.16 7.65
N ARG A 8 14.39 10.72 8.32
CA ARG A 8 13.37 9.96 9.05
C ARG A 8 12.59 9.00 8.15
N PHE A 9 12.24 9.44 6.93
CA PHE A 9 11.57 8.57 5.97
C PHE A 9 12.49 7.46 5.45
N GLU A 10 13.75 7.78 5.15
CA GLU A 10 14.72 6.79 4.69
C GLU A 10 14.93 5.68 5.72
N ASP A 11 15.06 6.03 7.00
CA ASP A 11 15.16 5.08 8.10
C ASP A 11 13.88 4.21 8.19
N LEU A 12 12.71 4.85 8.19
CA LEU A 12 11.42 4.16 8.19
C LEU A 12 11.29 3.17 7.02
N TYR A 13 11.69 3.59 5.81
CA TYR A 13 11.66 2.77 4.61
C TYR A 13 12.65 1.61 4.69
N ALA A 14 13.90 1.88 5.05
CA ALA A 14 14.94 0.87 5.18
C ALA A 14 14.54 -0.23 6.16
N GLU A 15 14.02 0.15 7.32
CA GLU A 15 13.60 -0.76 8.40
C GLU A 15 12.36 -1.59 8.03
N ASN A 16 11.40 -1.02 7.30
CA ASN A 16 10.08 -1.64 7.18
C ASN A 16 9.74 -2.19 5.79
N ARG A 17 10.45 -1.79 4.71
CA ARG A 17 10.08 -2.16 3.33
C ARG A 17 9.90 -3.67 3.14
N ALA A 18 10.82 -4.48 3.67
CA ALA A 18 10.80 -5.94 3.48
C ALA A 18 9.62 -6.58 4.21
N ARG A 19 9.24 -6.03 5.36
CA ARG A 19 8.11 -6.51 6.16
C ARG A 19 6.78 -6.16 5.51
N VAL A 20 6.65 -4.93 4.99
CA VAL A 20 5.46 -4.50 4.24
C VAL A 20 5.34 -5.30 2.93
N LEU A 21 6.44 -5.53 2.21
CA LEU A 21 6.45 -6.38 1.01
C LEU A 21 6.00 -7.80 1.34
N GLY A 22 6.57 -8.42 2.38
CA GLY A 22 6.15 -9.76 2.80
C GLY A 22 4.70 -9.80 3.29
N TYR A 23 4.17 -8.71 3.84
CA TYR A 23 2.75 -8.61 4.19
C TYR A 23 1.86 -8.57 2.94
N ALA A 24 2.25 -7.80 1.92
CA ALA A 24 1.54 -7.61 0.67
C ALA A 24 1.55 -8.89 -0.19
N LEU A 25 2.72 -9.52 -0.37
CA LEU A 25 2.87 -10.78 -1.12
C LEU A 25 2.00 -11.92 -0.59
N ARG A 26 1.69 -11.94 0.71
CA ARG A 26 0.77 -12.94 1.30
C ARG A 26 -0.71 -12.65 1.00
N ARG A 27 -1.03 -11.53 0.35
CA ARG A 27 -2.39 -10.96 0.23
C ARG A 27 -2.73 -10.49 -1.18
N THR A 28 -1.82 -10.68 -2.13
CA THR A 28 -2.00 -10.45 -3.56
C THR A 28 -1.65 -11.76 -4.30
N GLU A 29 -2.23 -11.94 -5.48
CA GLU A 29 -1.91 -13.09 -6.36
C GLU A 29 -0.75 -12.74 -7.30
N ASP A 30 -0.66 -11.47 -7.74
CA ASP A 30 0.44 -10.94 -8.54
C ASP A 30 1.52 -10.29 -7.65
N PRO A 31 2.81 -10.63 -7.83
CA PRO A 31 3.92 -9.90 -7.23
C PRO A 31 4.00 -8.41 -7.60
N GLN A 32 3.52 -8.00 -8.78
CA GLN A 32 3.46 -6.58 -9.18
C GLN A 32 2.47 -5.81 -8.32
N ASP A 33 1.29 -6.38 -8.05
CA ASP A 33 0.32 -5.77 -7.12
C ASP A 33 0.93 -5.58 -5.72
N ALA A 34 1.76 -6.53 -5.27
CA ALA A 34 2.45 -6.40 -3.98
C ALA A 34 3.47 -5.23 -4.00
N ALA A 35 4.20 -5.05 -5.10
CA ALA A 35 5.12 -3.94 -5.27
C ALA A 35 4.37 -2.60 -5.27
N ASP A 36 3.22 -2.52 -5.94
CA ASP A 36 2.36 -1.33 -5.93
C ASP A 36 1.83 -1.02 -4.53
N VAL A 37 1.40 -2.04 -3.77
CA VAL A 37 0.97 -1.86 -2.38
C VAL A 37 2.09 -1.27 -1.53
N VAL A 38 3.32 -1.74 -1.70
CA VAL A 38 4.49 -1.20 -0.98
C VAL A 38 4.71 0.26 -1.39
N ALA A 39 4.75 0.55 -2.68
CA ALA A 39 4.97 1.90 -3.20
C ALA A 39 3.91 2.88 -2.68
N GLU A 40 2.63 2.54 -2.78
CA GLU A 40 1.53 3.37 -2.27
C GLU A 40 1.59 3.53 -0.75
N THR A 41 1.92 2.46 -0.01
CA THR A 41 2.03 2.52 1.46
C THR A 41 3.08 3.53 1.89
N PHE A 42 4.26 3.48 1.28
CA PHE A 42 5.35 4.40 1.61
C PHE A 42 5.11 5.81 1.05
N LEU A 43 4.39 5.95 -0.07
CA LEU A 43 3.94 7.27 -0.53
C LEU A 43 2.98 7.93 0.48
N VAL A 44 2.06 7.17 1.07
CA VAL A 44 1.19 7.67 2.14
C VAL A 44 2.00 8.02 3.38
N ALA A 45 2.96 7.17 3.76
CA ALA A 45 3.87 7.46 4.87
C ALA A 45 4.68 8.75 4.64
N TRP A 46 5.18 8.97 3.43
CA TRP A 46 5.89 10.21 3.07
C TRP A 46 5.00 11.44 3.21
N ARG A 47 3.76 11.40 2.71
CA ARG A 47 2.81 12.51 2.79
C ARG A 47 2.33 12.80 4.21
N ARG A 48 2.40 11.82 5.09
CA ARG A 48 1.91 11.87 6.47
C ARG A 48 2.99 11.53 7.47
N LEU A 49 4.24 11.92 7.19
CA LEU A 49 5.38 11.47 7.97
C LEU A 49 5.25 11.87 9.45
N ASP A 50 4.64 13.02 9.72
CA ASP A 50 4.39 13.51 11.08
C ASP A 50 3.33 12.71 11.84
N ASP A 51 2.43 12.02 11.13
CA ASP A 51 1.42 11.13 11.72
C ASP A 51 1.96 9.71 11.99
N VAL A 52 3.17 9.38 11.50
CA VAL A 52 3.77 8.06 11.71
C VAL A 52 4.28 7.98 13.15
N PRO A 53 3.73 7.07 13.99
CA PRO A 53 4.19 6.94 15.37
C PRO A 53 5.64 6.44 15.42
N PRO A 54 6.40 6.78 16.47
CA PRO A 54 7.80 6.38 16.58
C PRO A 54 7.95 4.88 16.92
N GLY A 55 9.16 4.36 16.69
CA GLY A 55 9.55 3.01 17.10
C GLY A 55 8.71 1.91 16.45
N ASP A 56 8.44 0.85 17.21
CA ASP A 56 7.76 -0.35 16.71
C ASP A 56 6.31 -0.10 16.25
N GLU A 57 5.66 0.95 16.74
CA GLU A 57 4.30 1.32 16.34
C GLU A 57 4.24 1.78 14.87
N ALA A 58 5.34 2.32 14.33
CA ALA A 58 5.45 2.70 12.92
C ALA A 58 5.10 1.53 12.00
N ARG A 59 5.58 0.33 12.35
CA ARG A 59 5.31 -0.90 11.60
C ARG A 59 3.83 -1.25 11.59
N LEU A 60 3.15 -1.13 12.73
CA LEU A 60 1.72 -1.40 12.84
C LEU A 60 0.90 -0.38 12.05
N TRP A 61 1.30 0.89 12.10
CA TRP A 61 0.70 1.95 11.32
C TRP A 61 0.83 1.69 9.81
N LEU A 62 2.02 1.30 9.34
CA LEU A 62 2.28 0.93 7.94
C LEU A 62 1.43 -0.26 7.49
N TYR A 63 1.25 -1.29 8.31
CA TYR A 63 0.32 -2.37 7.99
C TYR A 63 -1.14 -1.90 7.91
N GLY A 64 -1.54 -0.96 8.76
CA GLY A 64 -2.84 -0.32 8.67
C GLY A 64 -3.05 0.40 7.34
N VAL A 65 -2.03 1.12 6.84
CA VAL A 65 -2.05 1.75 5.52
C VAL A 65 -2.09 0.71 4.40
N ALA A 66 -1.19 -0.28 4.42
CA ALA A 66 -1.14 -1.34 3.41
C ALA A 66 -2.47 -2.09 3.30
N ARG A 67 -3.13 -2.36 4.44
CA ARG A 67 -4.48 -2.94 4.47
C ARG A 67 -5.51 -2.08 3.74
N ARG A 68 -5.46 -0.75 3.90
CA ARG A 68 -6.38 0.18 3.23
C ARG A 68 -6.12 0.22 1.72
N VAL A 69 -4.86 0.22 1.31
CA VAL A 69 -4.44 0.15 -0.11
C VAL A 69 -4.98 -1.12 -0.77
N LEU A 70 -4.71 -2.30 -0.19
CA LEU A 70 -5.23 -3.58 -0.67
C LEU A 70 -6.77 -3.59 -0.77
N ALA A 71 -7.45 -3.01 0.23
CA ALA A 71 -8.90 -2.91 0.18
C ALA A 71 -9.38 -1.98 -0.94
N GLY A 72 -8.61 -0.94 -1.27
CA GLY A 72 -8.84 -0.05 -2.41
C GLY A 72 -8.71 -0.76 -3.75
N GLN A 73 -7.58 -1.44 -4.00
CA GLN A 73 -7.33 -2.23 -5.22
C GLN A 73 -8.46 -3.25 -5.47
N ARG A 74 -8.80 -4.06 -4.47
CA ARG A 74 -9.89 -5.06 -4.58
C ARG A 74 -11.28 -4.45 -4.81
N ARG A 75 -11.54 -3.22 -4.36
CA ARG A 75 -12.82 -2.53 -4.67
C ARG A 75 -12.82 -1.99 -6.09
N GLY A 76 -11.67 -1.57 -6.61
CA GLY A 76 -11.50 -1.15 -8.00
C GLY A 76 -11.71 -2.32 -8.96
N GLU A 77 -11.05 -3.45 -8.73
CA GLU A 77 -11.18 -4.68 -9.51
C GLU A 77 -12.62 -5.18 -9.57
N ARG A 78 -13.27 -5.33 -8.40
CA ARG A 78 -14.68 -5.78 -8.34
C ARG A 78 -15.61 -4.88 -9.15
N ARG A 79 -15.39 -3.56 -9.11
CA ARG A 79 -16.17 -2.60 -9.90
C ARG A 79 -15.93 -2.78 -11.39
N ARG A 80 -14.67 -2.95 -11.82
CA ARG A 80 -14.32 -3.21 -13.24
C ARG A 80 -14.96 -4.51 -13.74
N THR A 81 -14.87 -5.59 -12.97
CA THR A 81 -15.48 -6.87 -13.32
C THR A 81 -17.01 -6.78 -13.41
N ALA A 82 -17.66 -6.09 -12.46
CA ALA A 82 -19.11 -5.89 -12.48
C ALA A 82 -19.58 -5.08 -13.71
N LEU A 83 -18.85 -4.02 -14.07
CA LEU A 83 -19.13 -3.23 -15.27
C LEU A 83 -18.96 -4.08 -16.55
N GLY A 84 -17.89 -4.88 -16.63
CA GLY A 84 -17.68 -5.79 -17.76
C GLY A 84 -18.75 -6.88 -17.87
N ALA A 85 -19.22 -7.42 -16.74
CA ALA A 85 -20.31 -8.38 -16.71
C ALA A 85 -21.63 -7.76 -17.18
N ARG A 86 -21.94 -6.53 -16.74
CA ARG A 86 -23.13 -5.79 -17.19
C ARG A 86 -23.09 -5.48 -18.68
N LEU A 87 -21.94 -5.02 -19.20
CA LEU A 87 -21.79 -4.75 -20.63
C LEU A 87 -22.00 -6.03 -21.46
N ARG A 88 -21.47 -7.17 -21.00
CA ARG A 88 -21.71 -8.47 -21.66
C ARG A 88 -23.18 -8.88 -21.65
N SER A 89 -23.93 -8.58 -20.59
CA SER A 89 -25.38 -8.87 -20.54
C SER A 89 -26.22 -7.93 -21.39
N GLU A 90 -25.77 -6.69 -21.65
CA GLU A 90 -26.49 -5.73 -22.50
C GLU A 90 -26.20 -5.95 -24.01
N LEU A 91 -25.11 -6.64 -24.35
CA LEU A 91 -24.69 -6.93 -25.73
C LEU A 91 -25.00 -8.37 -26.20
N ALA A 92 -25.63 -9.19 -25.35
CA ALA A 92 -26.06 -10.56 -25.65
C ALA A 92 -27.58 -10.59 -25.92
#